data_AF-A0A3M6TA74-F1
#
_entry.id   AF-A0A3M6TA74-F1
#
_cell.length_a   1.000
_cell.length_b   1.000
_cell.length_c   1.000
_cell.angle_alpha   90.00
_cell.angle_beta   90.00
_cell.angle_gamma   90.00
#
_symmetry.space_group_name_H-M   'P 1'
#
loop_
_entity.id
_entity.type
_entity.pdbx_description
1 polymer ?
#
loop_
_entity_poly.entity_id
_entity_poly.type
_entity_poly.pdbx_seq_one_letter_code
_entity_poly.pdbx_strand_id
1 'polypeptide(L)'
;MAPFLVEKIYTDERTGAYQDVSVWRARLDSIPEGVFMIGDVAFGAFTSSFPRNAVVLVKPLIKYDHLGEIIKPPSSYEEIWTDEGSGGRQDGSFWRVHAPPGFVALGDVACNNWSQPTPEFTAKYACIRQDLLSADAELSSTALWNDSGSGAK
;
A
#
# COMPACT_ATOMS: atom_id res chain seq x y z
N MET A 1 -2.54 -1.95 -25.81
CA MET A 1 -2.82 -1.88 -24.36
C MET A 1 -1.95 -0.74 -23.84
N ALA A 2 -2.53 0.31 -23.25
CA ALA A 2 -1.71 1.36 -22.63
C ALA A 2 -0.91 0.74 -21.46
N PRO A 3 0.36 1.11 -21.27
CA PRO A 3 1.13 0.57 -20.15
C PRO A 3 0.49 1.03 -18.83
N PHE A 4 0.40 0.13 -17.85
CA PHE A 4 0.07 0.52 -16.48
C PHE A 4 1.12 1.52 -16.01
N LEU A 5 0.66 2.61 -15.39
CA LEU A 5 1.54 3.64 -14.90
C LEU A 5 1.68 3.47 -13.39
N VAL A 6 2.90 3.58 -12.90
CA VAL A 6 3.22 3.54 -11.48
C VAL A 6 3.70 4.91 -11.06
N GLU A 7 3.30 5.34 -9.88
CA GLU A 7 3.77 6.54 -9.22
C GLU A 7 4.52 6.21 -7.93
N LYS A 8 5.45 7.10 -7.59
CA LYS A 8 6.13 7.10 -6.30
C LYS A 8 5.24 7.87 -5.32
N ILE A 9 4.88 7.23 -4.22
CA ILE A 9 4.03 7.82 -3.18
C ILE A 9 4.87 8.52 -2.13
N TYR A 10 5.91 7.84 -1.64
CA TYR A 10 6.74 8.35 -0.55
C TYR A 10 8.22 8.02 -0.75
N THR A 11 9.08 8.92 -0.31
CA THR A 11 10.50 8.66 -0.02
C THR A 11 10.88 9.38 1.25
N ASP A 12 11.75 8.77 2.05
CA ASP A 12 12.33 9.37 3.24
C ASP A 12 13.57 10.25 2.95
N GLU A 13 13.67 10.78 1.72
CA GLU A 13 14.80 11.61 1.32
C GLU A 13 14.88 12.85 2.22
N ARG A 14 16.01 12.99 2.92
CA ARG A 14 16.31 14.10 3.85
C ARG A 14 15.46 14.15 5.12
N THR A 15 14.81 13.06 5.50
CA THR A 15 14.20 12.94 6.83
C THR A 15 15.25 12.79 7.93
N GLY A 16 16.45 12.28 7.59
CA GLY A 16 17.48 11.91 8.56
C GLY A 16 17.38 10.46 9.05
N ALA A 17 16.43 9.67 8.52
CA ALA A 17 16.37 8.23 8.75
C ALA A 17 17.70 7.54 8.36
N TYR A 18 18.07 6.50 9.10
CA TYR A 18 19.31 5.74 8.86
C TYR A 18 19.23 4.76 7.69
N GLN A 19 18.01 4.40 7.28
CA GLN A 19 17.73 3.54 6.14
C GLN A 19 17.01 4.35 5.08
N ASP A 20 17.06 3.91 3.83
CA ASP A 20 16.38 4.57 2.73
C ASP A 20 15.17 3.74 2.29
N VAL A 21 14.04 4.39 1.96
CA VAL A 21 12.86 3.75 1.39
C VAL A 21 12.27 4.57 0.25
N SER A 22 11.74 3.85 -0.75
CA SER A 22 10.78 4.40 -1.70
C SER A 22 9.55 3.52 -1.77
N VAL A 23 8.36 4.13 -1.72
CA VAL A 23 7.07 3.44 -1.78
C VAL A 23 6.40 3.75 -3.12
N TRP A 24 5.92 2.71 -3.79
CA TRP A 24 5.38 2.75 -5.14
C TRP A 24 3.98 2.15 -5.20
N ARG A 25 3.15 2.71 -6.08
CA ARG A 25 1.75 2.33 -6.28
C ARG A 25 1.33 2.45 -7.74
N ALA A 26 0.39 1.62 -8.19
CA ALA A 26 -0.26 1.83 -9.48
C ALA A 26 -1.09 3.13 -9.46
N ARG A 27 -0.93 3.98 -10.47
CA ARG A 27 -1.75 5.19 -10.58
C ARG A 27 -3.21 4.81 -10.72
N LEU A 28 -4.07 5.41 -9.89
CA LEU A 28 -5.50 5.09 -9.82
C LEU A 28 -6.21 5.20 -11.17
N ASP A 29 -5.84 6.20 -11.97
CA ASP A 29 -6.39 6.45 -13.32
C ASP A 29 -5.98 5.38 -14.36
N SER A 30 -4.94 4.61 -14.07
CA SER A 30 -4.43 3.55 -14.94
C SER A 30 -4.97 2.16 -14.57
N ILE A 31 -5.65 2.01 -13.44
CA ILE A 31 -6.20 0.73 -12.97
C ILE A 31 -7.53 0.45 -13.70
N PRO A 32 -7.58 -0.62 -14.54
CA PRO A 32 -8.77 -0.95 -15.30
C PRO A 32 -9.96 -1.30 -14.41
N GLU A 33 -11.15 -1.22 -14.98
CA GLU A 33 -12.37 -1.60 -14.27
C GLU A 33 -12.35 -3.08 -13.87
N GLY A 34 -12.69 -3.35 -12.60
CA GLY A 34 -12.65 -4.68 -12.01
C GLY A 34 -11.24 -5.21 -11.72
N VAL A 35 -10.21 -4.37 -11.78
CA VAL A 35 -8.84 -4.67 -11.31
C VAL A 35 -8.58 -3.84 -10.05
N PHE A 36 -7.88 -4.43 -9.08
CA PHE A 36 -7.70 -3.86 -7.75
C PHE A 36 -6.25 -4.02 -7.27
N MET A 37 -5.79 -3.08 -6.46
CA MET A 37 -4.56 -3.18 -5.68
C MET A 37 -4.80 -3.96 -4.39
N ILE A 38 -3.73 -4.52 -3.83
CA ILE A 38 -3.75 -5.24 -2.54
C ILE A 38 -2.73 -4.71 -1.53
N GLY A 39 -2.10 -3.57 -1.84
CA GLY A 39 -1.02 -2.97 -1.06
C GLY A 39 -0.12 -2.11 -1.92
N ASP A 40 0.68 -1.28 -1.27
CA ASP A 40 1.81 -0.60 -1.90
C ASP A 40 3.06 -1.48 -1.85
N VAL A 41 4.06 -1.13 -2.66
CA VAL A 41 5.36 -1.82 -2.65
C VAL A 41 6.44 -0.86 -2.17
N ALA A 42 7.04 -1.21 -1.04
CA ALA A 42 8.23 -0.54 -0.51
C ALA A 42 9.51 -1.18 -1.08
N PHE A 43 10.51 -0.34 -1.35
CA PHE A 43 11.83 -0.76 -1.79
C PHE A 43 12.89 -0.02 -0.97
N GLY A 44 13.83 -0.76 -0.37
CA GLY A 44 14.86 -0.23 0.54
C GLY A 44 16.00 0.50 -0.17
N ALA A 45 15.67 1.54 -0.96
CA ALA A 45 16.63 2.44 -1.58
C ALA A 45 15.94 3.73 -2.09
N PHE A 46 16.70 4.81 -2.17
CA PHE A 46 16.37 5.95 -3.01
C PHE A 46 16.53 5.60 -4.48
N THR A 47 15.46 5.18 -5.15
CA THR A 47 15.48 4.98 -6.60
C THR A 47 14.61 6.00 -7.33
N SER A 48 15.16 6.58 -8.40
CA SER A 48 14.39 7.39 -9.37
C SER A 48 13.74 6.51 -10.45
N SER A 49 14.18 5.26 -10.57
CA SER A 49 13.70 4.29 -11.55
C SER A 49 12.79 3.25 -10.90
N PHE A 50 11.60 3.05 -11.49
CA PHE A 50 10.63 2.05 -11.06
C PHE A 50 11.22 0.62 -11.13
N PRO A 51 11.11 -0.21 -10.07
CA PRO A 51 11.42 -1.63 -10.16
C PRO A 51 10.47 -2.31 -11.15
N ARG A 52 10.98 -3.13 -12.09
CA ARG A 52 10.14 -3.76 -13.15
C ARG A 52 8.88 -4.50 -12.66
N ASN A 53 8.82 -4.90 -11.39
CA ASN A 53 7.70 -5.66 -10.77
C ASN A 53 7.15 -4.98 -9.51
N ALA A 54 7.06 -3.64 -9.44
CA ALA A 54 6.75 -2.96 -8.18
C ALA A 54 5.26 -2.75 -7.86
N VAL A 55 4.31 -3.44 -8.51
CA VAL A 55 2.91 -3.45 -8.05
C VAL A 55 2.27 -4.81 -8.35
N VAL A 56 1.49 -5.31 -7.41
CA VAL A 56 0.61 -6.47 -7.63
C VAL A 56 -0.83 -6.00 -7.78
N LEU A 57 -1.46 -6.34 -8.90
CA LEU A 57 -2.87 -6.09 -9.17
C LEU A 57 -3.61 -7.42 -9.29
N VAL A 58 -4.82 -7.46 -8.75
CA VAL A 58 -5.69 -8.65 -8.78
C VAL A 58 -6.98 -8.35 -9.53
N LYS A 59 -7.50 -9.35 -10.22
CA LYS A 59 -8.82 -9.31 -10.84
C LYS A 59 -9.55 -10.61 -10.49
N PRO A 60 -10.66 -10.55 -9.73
CA PRO A 60 -11.45 -11.73 -9.47
C PRO A 60 -12.07 -12.22 -10.79
N LEU A 61 -11.96 -13.52 -11.07
CA LEU A 61 -12.58 -14.13 -12.26
C LEU A 61 -14.11 -14.17 -12.15
N ILE A 62 -14.61 -14.33 -10.92
CA ILE A 62 -16.03 -14.25 -10.56
C ILE A 62 -16.19 -13.25 -9.43
N LYS A 63 -17.27 -12.45 -9.44
CA LYS A 63 -17.50 -11.45 -8.38
C LYS A 63 -17.93 -12.09 -7.06
N TYR A 64 -18.69 -13.18 -7.15
CA TYR A 64 -19.23 -13.91 -6.03
C TYR A 64 -19.32 -15.40 -6.38
N ASP A 65 -19.24 -16.24 -5.35
CA ASP A 65 -19.59 -17.67 -5.40
C ASP A 65 -20.70 -17.97 -4.36
N HIS A 66 -20.89 -19.24 -4.03
CA HIS A 66 -21.87 -19.68 -3.05
C HIS A 66 -21.60 -19.22 -1.60
N LEU A 67 -20.39 -18.76 -1.29
CA LEU A 67 -19.98 -18.20 0.00
C LEU A 67 -20.04 -16.66 0.03
N GLY A 68 -20.29 -16.02 -1.12
CA GLY A 68 -20.46 -14.58 -1.24
C GLY A 68 -19.39 -13.91 -2.11
N GLU A 69 -19.17 -12.62 -1.88
CA GLU A 69 -18.21 -11.81 -2.65
C GLU A 69 -16.76 -12.29 -2.44
N ILE A 70 -15.94 -12.23 -3.50
CA ILE A 70 -14.54 -12.66 -3.48
C ILE A 70 -13.62 -11.58 -2.89
N ILE A 71 -13.96 -10.31 -3.12
CA ILE A 71 -13.21 -9.15 -2.63
C ILE A 71 -14.17 -8.09 -2.10
N LYS A 72 -13.69 -7.25 -1.18
CA LYS A 72 -14.39 -6.05 -0.70
C LYS A 72 -13.43 -4.87 -0.55
N PRO A 73 -13.93 -3.62 -0.62
CA PRO A 73 -13.12 -2.47 -0.26
C PRO A 73 -12.80 -2.48 1.24
N PRO A 74 -11.74 -1.75 1.67
CA PRO A 74 -11.47 -1.49 3.08
C PRO A 74 -12.65 -0.87 3.82
N SER A 75 -12.79 -1.18 5.11
CA SER A 75 -13.82 -0.57 5.98
C SER A 75 -13.34 0.70 6.67
N SER A 76 -12.04 0.78 6.97
CA SER A 76 -11.41 1.92 7.63
C SER A 76 -9.89 1.81 7.51
N TYR A 77 -9.21 2.86 7.98
CA TYR A 77 -7.75 2.93 8.06
C TYR A 77 -7.33 3.35 9.46
N GLU A 78 -6.19 2.86 9.92
CA GLU A 78 -5.51 3.28 11.14
C GLU A 78 -4.17 3.89 10.76
N GLU A 79 -3.89 5.10 11.21
CA GLU A 79 -2.58 5.71 11.04
C GLU A 79 -1.57 4.92 11.87
N ILE A 80 -0.50 4.44 11.22
CA ILE A 80 0.55 3.69 11.91
C ILE A 80 1.87 4.45 11.96
N TRP A 81 2.02 5.50 11.14
CA TRP A 81 3.19 6.37 11.13
C TRP A 81 2.94 7.64 10.31
N THR A 82 3.55 8.76 10.71
CA THR A 82 3.62 10.00 9.90
C THR A 82 5.00 10.61 9.96
N ASP A 83 5.39 11.33 8.91
CA ASP A 83 6.65 12.07 8.89
C ASP A 83 6.53 13.48 9.52
N GLU A 84 5.40 13.79 10.18
CA GLU A 84 5.13 15.11 10.76
C GLU A 84 6.25 15.50 11.74
N GLY A 85 6.87 16.65 11.48
CA GLY A 85 7.98 17.16 12.31
C GLY A 85 9.38 16.65 11.94
N SER A 86 9.52 15.75 10.95
CA SER A 86 10.83 15.27 10.48
C SER A 86 11.66 16.35 9.77
N GLY A 87 11.03 17.40 9.25
CA GLY A 87 11.68 18.40 8.38
C GLY A 87 12.04 17.85 6.98
N GLY A 88 11.52 16.67 6.63
CA GLY A 88 11.63 16.07 5.31
C GLY A 88 11.05 16.94 4.20
N ARG A 89 11.45 16.66 2.95
CA ARG A 89 10.99 17.43 1.78
C ARG A 89 9.57 17.11 1.33
N GLN A 90 9.07 15.94 1.69
CA GLN A 90 7.80 15.40 1.26
C GLN A 90 7.06 14.89 2.48
N ASP A 91 5.85 15.40 2.70
CA ASP A 91 4.94 14.87 3.70
C ASP A 91 4.53 13.43 3.34
N GLY A 92 4.51 12.56 4.34
CA GLY A 92 4.25 11.15 4.20
C GLY A 92 3.52 10.57 5.41
N SER A 93 2.63 9.63 5.16
CA SER A 93 2.01 8.83 6.21
C SER A 93 1.80 7.40 5.74
N PHE A 94 1.77 6.47 6.69
CA PHE A 94 1.50 5.05 6.45
C PHE A 94 0.27 4.64 7.26
N TRP A 95 -0.57 3.84 6.64
CA TRP A 95 -1.89 3.48 7.15
C TRP A 95 -2.08 1.97 7.09
N ARG A 96 -2.49 1.40 8.23
CA ARG A 96 -3.01 0.04 8.30
C ARG A 96 -4.40 -0.01 7.71
N VAL A 97 -4.59 -0.93 6.77
CA VAL A 97 -5.88 -1.16 6.12
C VAL A 97 -6.71 -2.13 6.94
N HIS A 98 -7.89 -1.71 7.40
CA HIS A 98 -8.83 -2.61 8.06
C HIS A 98 -9.82 -3.19 7.04
N ALA A 99 -9.85 -4.51 6.98
CA ALA A 99 -10.77 -5.24 6.13
C ALA A 99 -12.15 -5.43 6.81
N PRO A 100 -13.23 -5.53 6.02
CA PRO A 100 -14.52 -5.96 6.54
C PRO A 100 -14.48 -7.37 7.15
N PRO A 101 -15.43 -7.74 8.03
CA PRO A 101 -15.49 -9.09 8.60
C PRO A 101 -15.51 -10.20 7.54
N GLY A 102 -14.63 -11.21 7.72
CA GLY A 102 -14.45 -12.32 6.79
C GLY A 102 -13.50 -12.04 5.61
N PHE A 103 -12.87 -10.87 5.59
CA PHE A 103 -11.89 -10.46 4.59
C PHE A 103 -10.58 -10.04 5.26
N VAL A 104 -9.51 -10.01 4.49
CA VAL A 104 -8.16 -9.66 4.93
C VAL A 104 -7.55 -8.66 3.95
N ALA A 105 -6.95 -7.60 4.48
CA ALA A 105 -6.08 -6.71 3.71
C ALA A 105 -4.67 -7.28 3.70
N LEU A 106 -4.02 -7.31 2.53
CA LEU A 106 -2.72 -7.97 2.36
C LEU A 106 -1.51 -7.03 2.54
N GLY A 107 -1.74 -5.72 2.60
CA GLY A 107 -0.66 -4.75 2.78
C GLY A 107 -1.15 -3.40 3.28
N ASP A 108 -0.28 -2.75 4.04
CA ASP A 108 -0.44 -1.36 4.46
C ASP A 108 -0.22 -0.41 3.27
N VAL A 109 -0.62 0.86 3.42
CA VAL A 109 -0.64 1.83 2.31
C VAL A 109 -0.01 3.15 2.74
N ALA A 110 0.71 3.82 1.84
CA ALA A 110 1.28 5.14 2.07
C ALA A 110 0.40 6.26 1.47
N CYS A 111 0.50 7.46 2.01
CA CYS A 111 -0.03 8.68 1.44
C CYS A 111 1.10 9.72 1.35
N ASN A 112 1.04 10.58 0.33
CA ASN A 112 1.97 11.69 0.13
C ASN A 112 1.55 12.98 0.85
N ASN A 113 0.86 12.82 1.97
CA ASN A 113 0.32 13.82 2.88
C ASN A 113 -0.05 13.10 4.19
N TRP A 114 -0.57 13.84 5.18
CA TRP A 114 -0.98 13.28 6.49
C TRP A 114 -2.46 12.92 6.60
N SER A 115 -3.17 12.82 5.47
CA SER A 115 -4.57 12.41 5.46
C SER A 115 -4.72 10.94 5.09
N GLN A 116 -5.73 10.29 5.66
CA GLN A 116 -6.11 8.93 5.31
C GLN A 116 -6.40 8.78 3.82
N PRO A 117 -6.35 7.55 3.27
CA PRO A 117 -6.64 7.31 1.86
C PRO A 117 -8.04 7.78 1.42
N THR A 118 -8.14 8.25 0.17
CA THR A 118 -9.38 8.83 -0.37
C THR A 118 -10.44 7.75 -0.69
N PRO A 119 -11.71 8.14 -0.89
CA PRO A 119 -12.73 7.23 -1.39
C PRO A 119 -12.39 6.60 -2.74
N GLU A 120 -11.76 7.34 -3.66
CA GLU A 120 -11.33 6.79 -4.96
C GLU A 120 -10.25 5.72 -4.79
N PHE A 121 -9.29 5.94 -3.89
CA PHE A 121 -8.31 4.93 -3.53
C PHE A 121 -9.00 3.69 -2.93
N THR A 122 -9.91 3.90 -1.99
CA THR A 122 -10.65 2.83 -1.28
C THR A 122 -11.42 1.95 -2.27
N ALA A 123 -12.01 2.54 -3.32
CA ALA A 123 -12.71 1.80 -4.36
C ALA A 123 -11.79 0.95 -5.27
N LYS A 124 -10.47 1.21 -5.26
CA LYS A 124 -9.46 0.50 -6.05
C LYS A 124 -8.60 -0.47 -5.22
N TYR A 125 -8.82 -0.58 -3.91
CA TYR A 125 -8.15 -1.55 -3.05
C TYR A 125 -9.06 -2.76 -2.79
N ALA A 126 -8.50 -3.96 -2.83
CA ALA A 126 -9.19 -5.21 -2.52
C ALA A 126 -8.68 -5.83 -1.22
N CYS A 127 -9.56 -5.92 -0.23
CA CYS A 127 -9.48 -6.93 0.81
C CYS A 127 -9.99 -8.26 0.24
N ILE A 128 -9.28 -9.35 0.47
CA ILE A 128 -9.58 -10.68 -0.10
C ILE A 128 -10.29 -11.52 0.94
N ARG A 129 -11.30 -12.30 0.52
CA ARG A 129 -12.03 -13.21 1.43
C ARG A 129 -11.06 -14.19 2.08
N GLN A 130 -11.20 -14.38 3.39
CA GLN A 130 -10.20 -15.03 4.22
C GLN A 130 -9.92 -16.50 3.84
N ASP A 131 -10.93 -17.24 3.36
CA ASP A 131 -10.82 -18.65 2.93
C ASP A 131 -9.95 -18.85 1.67
N LEU A 132 -9.65 -17.77 0.94
CA LEU A 132 -8.84 -17.80 -0.28
C LEU A 132 -7.34 -17.56 0.01
N LEU A 133 -6.98 -17.33 1.27
CA LEU A 133 -5.63 -17.01 1.70
C LEU A 133 -5.03 -18.17 2.50
N SER A 134 -3.72 -18.37 2.34
CA SER A 134 -2.96 -19.23 3.25
C SER A 134 -2.56 -18.44 4.50
N ALA A 135 -2.59 -19.09 5.66
CA ALA A 135 -2.14 -18.51 6.92
C ALA A 135 -0.59 -18.45 7.03
N ASP A 136 0.12 -19.16 6.16
CA ASP A 136 1.57 -19.39 6.26
C ASP A 136 2.41 -18.30 5.58
N ALA A 137 2.07 -17.03 5.81
CA ALA A 137 2.91 -15.92 5.36
C ALA A 137 4.02 -15.65 6.40
N GLU A 138 5.23 -16.13 6.13
CA GLU A 138 6.41 -15.72 6.90
C GLU A 138 6.87 -14.33 6.44
N LEU A 139 6.70 -13.33 7.30
CA LEU A 139 7.37 -12.04 7.11
C LEU A 139 8.85 -12.21 7.39
N SER A 140 9.69 -11.53 6.60
CA SER A 140 11.12 -11.41 6.91
C SER A 140 11.29 -10.89 8.34
N SER A 141 12.12 -11.58 9.13
CA SER A 141 12.47 -11.13 10.48
C SER A 141 13.29 -9.84 10.49
N THR A 142 13.92 -9.51 9.36
CA THR A 142 14.60 -8.23 9.16
C THR A 142 13.62 -7.25 8.55
N ALA A 143 13.36 -6.15 9.27
CA ALA A 143 12.55 -5.05 8.78
C ALA A 143 13.16 -4.47 7.50
N LEU A 144 12.32 -4.21 6.50
CA LEU A 144 12.75 -3.54 5.26
C LEU A 144 13.17 -2.09 5.52
N TRP A 145 12.50 -1.42 6.45
CA TRP A 145 12.74 -0.02 6.82
C TRP A 145 12.15 0.28 8.21
N ASN A 146 12.71 1.27 8.90
CA ASN A 146 12.10 1.96 10.04
C ASN A 146 12.53 3.43 10.05
N ASP A 147 11.83 4.26 10.80
CA ASP A 147 12.01 5.71 10.85
C ASP A 147 13.09 6.20 11.83
N SER A 148 13.92 5.29 12.35
CA SER A 148 14.95 5.64 13.34
C SER A 148 15.93 6.69 12.79
N GLY A 149 16.12 7.78 13.54
CA GLY A 149 16.98 8.90 13.16
C GLY A 149 16.24 10.07 12.48
N SER A 150 14.99 9.87 12.05
CA SER A 150 14.22 10.91 11.32
C SER A 150 13.63 12.01 12.20
N GLY A 151 13.43 11.74 13.50
CA GLY A 151 12.69 12.64 14.40
C GLY A 151 11.17 12.67 14.16
N ALA A 152 10.65 11.84 13.26
CA ALA A 152 9.23 11.59 13.03
C ALA A 152 8.58 10.81 14.19
N LYS A 153 7.25 10.67 14.17
CA LYS A 153 6.47 9.99 15.22
C LYS A 153 5.51 8.95 14.66
#